data_AF-A0A059LEX0-F1
#
_entry.id   AF-A0A059LEX0-F1
#
_cell.length_a   1.000
_cell.length_b   1.000
_cell.length_c   1.000
_cell.angle_alpha   90.00
_cell.angle_beta   90.00
_cell.angle_gamma   90.00
#
_symmetry.space_group_name_H-M   'P 1'
#
loop_
_entity.id
_entity.type
_entity.pdbx_description
1 polymer ?
#
loop_
_entity_poly.entity_id
_entity_poly.type
_entity_poly.pdbx_seq_one_letter_code
_entity_poly.pdbx_strand_id
1 'polypeptide(L)'
;MYLEPEDARGLLATLAAQSAPGSLLIAHNVTEEFLAAVDEGVVESYPPFSWDLVKTWTFGLPADPGRLLAAAGWNVKEATTRAAIAREIFGGQATDLEGCADFETLVWSPRDRAVLFVVATKP
;
A
#
# COMPACT_ATOMS: atom_id res chain seq x y z
N MET A 1 1.14 -8.99 -0.66
CA MET A 1 0.91 -9.41 -2.06
C MET A 1 1.05 -10.91 -2.29
N TYR A 2 2.17 -11.55 -1.89
CA TYR A 2 2.37 -13.01 -2.14
C TYR A 2 2.49 -13.87 -0.88
N LEU A 3 2.54 -13.24 0.29
CA LEU A 3 2.56 -13.95 1.56
C LEU A 3 1.14 -14.10 2.06
N GLU A 4 0.78 -15.30 2.51
CA GLU A 4 -0.45 -15.52 3.24
C GLU A 4 -0.50 -14.60 4.47
N PRO A 5 -1.70 -14.22 4.96
CA PRO A 5 -1.81 -13.30 6.09
C PRO A 5 -1.06 -13.75 7.34
N GLU A 6 -0.98 -15.06 7.60
CA GLU A 6 -0.24 -15.61 8.73
C GLU A 6 1.27 -15.50 8.55
N ASP A 7 1.79 -15.80 7.35
CA ASP A 7 3.21 -15.65 7.01
C ASP A 7 3.64 -14.19 7.05
N ALA A 8 2.81 -13.27 6.54
CA ALA A 8 3.06 -11.84 6.61
C ALA A 8 3.14 -11.37 8.07
N ARG A 9 2.25 -11.85 8.94
CA ARG A 9 2.30 -11.55 10.38
C ARG A 9 3.57 -12.11 11.02
N GLY A 10 3.93 -13.36 10.71
CA GLY A 10 5.16 -13.99 11.19
C GLY A 10 6.42 -13.25 10.77
N LEU A 11 6.49 -12.81 9.50
CA LEU A 11 7.56 -11.97 8.98
C LEU A 11 7.65 -10.65 9.76
N LEU A 12 6.54 -9.93 9.91
CA LEU A 12 6.52 -8.64 10.61
C LEU A 12 6.95 -8.78 12.08
N ALA A 13 6.48 -9.82 12.77
CA ALA A 13 6.87 -10.10 14.15
C ALA A 13 8.37 -10.45 14.25
N THR A 14 8.88 -11.25 13.32
CA THR A 14 10.31 -11.60 13.26
C THR A 14 11.17 -10.36 13.01
N LEU A 15 10.76 -9.50 12.07
CA LEU A 15 11.44 -8.23 11.82
C LEU A 15 11.44 -7.33 13.06
N ALA A 16 10.31 -7.25 13.79
CA ALA A 16 10.25 -6.48 15.04
C ALA A 16 11.21 -7.02 16.11
N ALA A 17 11.28 -8.35 16.26
CA ALA A 17 12.15 -9.00 17.25
C ALA A 17 13.64 -8.80 16.95
N GLN A 18 14.01 -8.73 15.66
CA GLN A 18 15.39 -8.54 15.21
C GLN A 18 15.79 -7.07 15.05
N SER A 19 14.83 -6.14 15.18
CA SER A 19 15.07 -4.71 15.05
C SER A 19 15.37 -4.07 16.40
N ALA A 20 16.42 -3.25 16.46
CA ALA A 20 16.69 -2.44 17.64
C ALA A 20 15.60 -1.36 17.84
N PRO A 21 15.35 -0.89 19.09
CA PRO A 21 14.47 0.25 19.33
C PRO A 21 14.84 1.46 18.47
N GLY A 22 13.83 2.12 17.90
CA GLY A 22 13.99 3.24 16.96
C GLY A 22 14.20 2.86 15.49
N SER A 23 14.29 1.58 15.16
CA SER A 23 14.36 1.12 13.76
C SER A 23 13.09 1.47 12.96
N LEU A 24 13.25 1.70 11.65
CA LEU A 24 12.19 2.07 10.72
C LEU A 24 11.84 0.92 9.77
N LEU A 25 10.55 0.68 9.58
CA LEU A 25 9.99 -0.17 8.55
C LEU A 25 9.26 0.71 7.53
N ILE A 26 9.62 0.56 6.26
CA ILE A 26 8.89 1.10 5.11
C ILE A 26 8.41 -0.07 4.28
N ALA A 27 7.09 -0.19 4.11
CA ALA A 27 6.50 -1.27 3.33
C ALA A 27 5.50 -0.72 2.30
N HIS A 28 5.53 -1.29 1.10
CA HIS A 28 4.52 -1.11 0.07
C HIS A 28 3.63 -2.35 0.02
N ASN A 29 2.32 -2.14 0.13
CA ASN A 29 1.34 -3.19 -0.06
C ASN A 29 0.10 -2.64 -0.78
N VAL A 30 -0.77 -3.55 -1.21
CA VAL A 30 -2.12 -3.22 -1.69
C VAL A 30 -3.15 -3.61 -0.64
N THR A 31 -4.36 -3.07 -0.74
CA THR A 31 -5.44 -3.48 0.15
C THR A 31 -6.15 -4.73 -0.38
N GLU A 32 -6.89 -5.41 0.49
CA GLU A 32 -7.81 -6.48 0.09
C GLU A 32 -8.89 -5.97 -0.88
N GLU A 33 -9.39 -4.74 -0.67
CA GLU A 33 -10.39 -4.11 -1.55
C GLU A 33 -9.86 -3.89 -2.97
N PHE A 34 -8.56 -3.58 -3.09
CA PHE A 34 -7.92 -3.46 -4.40
C PHE A 34 -7.88 -4.79 -5.14
N LEU A 35 -7.48 -5.86 -4.47
CA LEU A 35 -7.42 -7.18 -5.09
C LEU A 35 -8.81 -7.66 -5.51
N ALA A 36 -9.83 -7.42 -4.68
CA ALA A 36 -11.22 -7.68 -5.08
C ALA A 36 -11.61 -6.91 -6.35
N ALA A 37 -11.23 -5.63 -6.45
CA ALA A 37 -11.50 -4.83 -7.64
C ALA A 37 -10.71 -5.28 -8.90
N VAL A 38 -9.52 -5.85 -8.72
CA VAL A 38 -8.77 -6.50 -9.82
C VAL A 38 -9.49 -7.76 -10.28
N ASP A 39 -9.93 -8.60 -9.35
CA ASP A 39 -10.64 -9.86 -9.65
C ASP A 39 -12.02 -9.61 -10.30
N GLU A 40 -12.72 -8.54 -9.89
CA GLU A 40 -13.99 -8.09 -10.48
C GLU A 40 -13.81 -7.43 -11.85
N GLY A 41 -12.56 -7.20 -12.29
CA GLY A 41 -12.25 -6.51 -13.55
C GLY A 41 -12.57 -5.01 -13.53
N VAL A 42 -12.78 -4.42 -12.35
CA VAL A 42 -13.01 -2.98 -12.18
C VAL A 42 -11.72 -2.19 -12.39
N VAL A 43 -10.58 -2.79 -12.03
CA VAL A 43 -9.25 -2.25 -12.30
C VAL A 43 -8.63 -3.02 -13.47
N GLU A 44 -8.17 -2.30 -14.50
CA GLU A 44 -7.53 -2.92 -15.68
C GLU A 44 -6.06 -2.50 -15.86
N SER A 45 -5.55 -1.60 -15.03
CA SER A 45 -4.13 -1.27 -14.99
C SER A 45 -3.71 -0.72 -13.62
N TYR A 46 -2.44 -0.92 -13.27
CA TYR A 46 -1.88 -0.39 -12.04
C TYR A 46 -0.37 -0.09 -12.17
N PRO A 47 0.00 1.02 -12.85
CA PRO A 47 1.40 1.32 -13.10
C PRO A 47 2.12 1.76 -11.78
N PRO A 48 3.46 1.59 -11.64
CA PRO A 48 4.44 1.21 -12.67
C PRO A 48 4.59 -0.30 -12.85
N PHE A 49 3.80 -1.09 -12.12
CA PHE A 49 3.83 -2.53 -12.23
C PHE A 49 3.15 -2.97 -13.53
N SER A 50 3.71 -3.98 -14.20
CA SER A 50 3.06 -4.56 -15.37
C SER A 50 1.74 -5.21 -14.95
N TRP A 51 0.75 -5.16 -15.84
CA TRP A 51 -0.56 -5.73 -15.53
C TRP A 51 -0.50 -7.25 -15.29
N ASP A 52 0.35 -7.96 -16.05
CA ASP A 52 0.61 -9.39 -15.84
C ASP A 52 1.14 -9.68 -14.43
N LEU A 53 1.98 -8.80 -13.88
CA LEU A 53 2.47 -8.93 -12.50
C LEU A 53 1.34 -8.71 -11.49
N VAL A 54 0.54 -7.66 -11.68
CA VAL A 54 -0.54 -7.30 -10.77
C VAL A 54 -1.58 -8.43 -10.65
N LYS A 55 -1.90 -9.09 -11.76
CA LYS A 55 -2.78 -10.27 -11.78
C LYS A 55 -2.26 -11.48 -11.01
N THR A 56 -0.98 -11.50 -10.65
CA THR A 56 -0.43 -12.58 -9.81
C THR A 56 -0.53 -12.28 -8.31
N TRP A 57 -0.99 -11.08 -7.92
CA TRP A 57 -1.11 -10.72 -6.50
C TRP A 57 -2.31 -11.41 -5.87
N THR A 58 -2.13 -11.94 -4.67
CA THR A 58 -3.13 -12.81 -4.02
C THR A 58 -3.57 -12.27 -2.67
N PHE A 59 -2.66 -11.61 -1.93
CA PHE A 59 -2.93 -11.20 -0.54
C PHE A 59 -2.68 -9.70 -0.33
N GLY A 60 -3.72 -9.00 0.14
CA GLY A 60 -3.67 -7.59 0.51
C GLY A 60 -3.57 -7.39 2.03
N LEU A 61 -3.39 -6.15 2.45
CA LEU A 61 -3.61 -5.74 3.85
C LEU A 61 -5.02 -5.17 4.04
N PRO A 62 -5.54 -5.16 5.27
CA PRO A 62 -6.69 -4.32 5.58
C PRO A 62 -6.37 -2.84 5.33
N ALA A 63 -7.39 -2.05 5.02
CA ALA A 63 -7.25 -0.61 4.77
C ALA A 63 -6.66 0.16 5.97
N ASP A 64 -6.95 -0.31 7.20
CA ASP A 64 -6.26 0.11 8.42
C ASP A 64 -5.27 -0.99 8.86
N PRO A 65 -3.99 -0.89 8.49
CA PRO A 65 -2.97 -1.88 8.85
C PRO A 65 -2.51 -1.73 10.30
N GLY A 66 -2.95 -0.68 11.01
CA GLY A 66 -2.47 -0.29 12.33
C GLY A 66 -2.55 -1.43 13.34
N ARG A 67 -3.68 -2.13 13.37
CA ARG A 67 -3.88 -3.28 14.27
C ARG A 67 -2.97 -4.46 13.94
N LEU A 68 -2.77 -4.75 12.66
CA LEU A 68 -1.93 -5.86 12.22
C LEU A 68 -0.46 -5.61 12.56
N LEU A 69 0.03 -4.39 12.37
CA LEU A 69 1.40 -3.99 12.69
C LEU A 69 1.62 -3.85 14.20
N ALA A 70 0.65 -3.30 14.93
CA ALA A 70 0.69 -3.23 16.39
C ALA A 70 0.77 -4.63 17.01
N ALA A 71 -0.03 -5.57 16.52
CA ALA A 71 0.02 -6.97 16.94
C ALA A 71 1.38 -7.63 16.64
N ALA A 72 2.09 -7.16 15.61
CA ALA A 72 3.43 -7.60 15.25
C ALA A 72 4.56 -6.85 16.00
N GLY A 73 4.24 -5.97 16.96
CA GLY A 73 5.23 -5.25 17.76
C GLY A 73 5.77 -3.96 17.13
N TRP A 74 5.11 -3.45 16.09
CA TRP A 74 5.43 -2.19 15.43
C TRP A 74 4.49 -1.07 15.86
N ASN A 75 5.00 0.15 16.01
CA ASN A 75 4.17 1.33 16.16
C ASN A 75 4.03 2.05 14.81
N VAL A 76 2.82 2.06 14.25
CA VAL A 76 2.55 2.76 12.99
C VAL A 76 2.64 4.27 13.23
N LYS A 77 3.54 4.92 12.50
CA LYS A 77 3.69 6.38 12.51
C LYS A 77 2.81 7.03 11.46
N GLU A 78 2.80 6.44 10.28
CA GLU A 78 2.03 6.92 9.15
C GLU A 78 1.59 5.73 8.30
N ALA A 79 0.34 5.77 7.87
CA ALA A 79 -0.19 4.89 6.85
C ALA A 79 -0.88 5.79 5.83
N THR A 80 -0.39 5.81 4.61
CA THR A 80 -0.86 6.74 3.58
C THR A 80 -1.03 6.02 2.26
N THR A 81 -1.83 6.61 1.38
CA THR A 81 -2.09 6.11 0.04
C THR A 81 -1.29 6.91 -0.97
N ARG A 82 -1.05 6.33 -2.15
CA ARG A 82 -0.44 7.09 -3.27
C ARG A 82 -1.18 8.38 -3.58
N ALA A 83 -2.51 8.34 -3.55
CA ALA A 83 -3.35 9.49 -3.84
C ALA A 83 -3.20 10.59 -2.78
N ALA A 84 -3.06 10.23 -1.50
CA ALA A 84 -2.80 11.19 -0.44
C ALA A 84 -1.42 11.86 -0.60
N ILE A 85 -0.38 11.06 -0.91
CA ILE A 85 0.97 11.57 -1.19
C ILE A 85 0.95 12.54 -2.40
N ALA A 86 0.31 12.16 -3.50
CA ALA A 86 0.26 12.99 -4.70
C ALA A 86 -0.52 14.30 -4.47
N ARG A 87 -1.66 14.25 -3.78
CA ARG A 87 -2.42 15.47 -3.41
C ARG A 87 -1.58 16.43 -2.58
N GLU A 88 -0.77 15.91 -1.65
CA GLU A 88 0.12 16.72 -0.82
C GLU A 88 1.26 17.35 -1.64
N ILE A 89 1.90 16.58 -2.52
CA ILE A 89 3.03 17.06 -3.33
C ILE A 89 2.57 18.06 -4.40
N PHE A 90 1.44 17.80 -5.06
CA PHE A 90 1.03 18.54 -6.26
C PHE A 90 -0.06 19.58 -5.99
N GLY A 91 -0.45 19.83 -4.74
CA GLY A 91 -1.14 21.05 -4.34
C GLY A 91 -2.54 21.32 -4.93
N GLY A 92 -3.14 20.35 -5.61
CA GLY A 92 -4.54 20.37 -6.02
C GLY A 92 -4.95 21.47 -7.01
N GLN A 93 -4.54 21.36 -8.28
CA GLN A 93 -5.41 21.52 -9.45
C GLN A 93 -4.93 20.59 -10.57
N ALA A 94 -5.84 19.76 -11.11
CA ALA A 94 -5.55 18.62 -11.99
C ALA A 94 -5.07 18.98 -13.41
N THR A 95 -4.68 20.23 -13.67
CA THR A 95 -4.39 20.74 -15.03
C THR A 95 -2.90 20.89 -15.35
N ASP A 96 -2.00 20.82 -14.37
CA ASP A 96 -0.56 21.08 -14.57
C ASP A 96 0.30 19.81 -14.77
N LEU A 97 -0.31 18.67 -15.13
CA LEU A 97 0.36 17.37 -15.23
C LEU A 97 0.71 16.94 -16.66
N GLU A 98 0.60 17.81 -17.67
CA GLU A 98 1.00 17.53 -19.07
C GLU A 98 2.53 17.36 -19.20
N GLY A 99 3.04 16.17 -18.84
CA GLY A 99 4.45 15.81 -19.05
C GLY A 99 5.05 14.90 -17.97
N CYS A 100 4.41 14.79 -16.81
CA CYS A 100 4.68 13.69 -15.89
C CYS A 100 3.87 12.48 -16.39
N ALA A 101 4.49 11.30 -16.47
CA ALA A 101 3.73 10.07 -16.74
C ALA A 101 2.68 9.91 -15.64
N ASP A 102 1.45 10.29 -15.96
CA ASP A 102 0.40 10.52 -14.99
C ASP A 102 -0.14 9.15 -14.56
N PHE A 103 0.34 8.67 -13.41
CA PHE A 103 -0.15 7.42 -12.81
C PHE A 103 -1.61 7.55 -12.32
N GLU A 104 -2.17 8.78 -12.33
CA GLU A 104 -3.42 9.15 -11.67
C GLU A 104 -4.62 9.34 -12.61
N THR A 105 -4.48 9.14 -13.92
CA THR A 105 -5.59 9.30 -14.88
C THR A 105 -6.53 8.09 -14.96
N LEU A 106 -6.41 7.10 -14.08
CA LEU A 106 -7.35 5.99 -13.99
C LEU A 106 -8.62 6.44 -13.25
N VAL A 107 -9.60 6.87 -14.03
CA VAL A 107 -10.92 7.39 -13.65
C VAL A 107 -11.78 6.41 -12.82
N TRP A 108 -11.33 5.17 -12.56
CA TRP A 108 -12.21 4.04 -12.21
C TRP A 108 -11.87 3.27 -10.92
N SER A 109 -11.23 3.89 -9.93
CA SER A 109 -11.17 3.30 -8.58
C SER A 109 -11.58 4.33 -7.51
N PRO A 110 -12.46 3.97 -6.54
CA PRO A 110 -12.72 4.82 -5.39
C PRO A 110 -11.37 5.22 -4.77
N ARG A 111 -11.15 6.54 -4.71
CA ARG A 111 -9.86 7.24 -4.73
C ARG A 111 -8.80 6.92 -3.65
N ASP A 112 -8.97 5.91 -2.81
CA ASP A 112 -8.09 5.67 -1.66
C ASP A 112 -7.76 4.18 -1.41
N ARG A 113 -8.11 3.27 -2.32
CA ARG A 113 -8.11 1.81 -2.02
C ARG A 113 -6.91 1.01 -2.51
N ALA A 114 -6.11 1.54 -3.43
CA ALA A 114 -5.17 0.68 -4.17
C ALA A 114 -3.89 0.34 -3.41
N VAL A 115 -3.39 1.24 -2.56
CA VAL A 115 -2.00 1.21 -2.10
C VAL A 115 -1.87 1.72 -0.70
N LEU A 116 -1.08 1.00 0.08
CA LEU A 116 -0.76 1.33 1.44
C LEU A 116 0.75 1.41 1.57
N PHE A 117 1.25 2.63 1.78
CA PHE A 117 2.60 2.84 2.31
C PHE A 117 2.51 2.94 3.82
N VAL A 118 3.29 2.10 4.49
CA VAL A 118 3.37 2.10 5.94
C VAL A 118 4.76 2.53 6.35
N VAL A 119 4.81 3.54 7.22
CA VAL A 119 5.99 3.86 8.02
C VAL A 119 5.71 3.45 9.46
N ALA A 120 6.52 2.54 9.98
CA ALA A 120 6.42 2.09 11.36
C ALA A 120 7.76 2.14 12.07
N THR A 121 7.74 2.38 13.37
CA THR A 121 8.92 2.37 14.23
C THR A 121 8.85 1.23 15.23
N LYS A 122 9.98 0.57 15.47
CA LYS A 122 10.13 -0.31 16.61
C LYS A 122 10.15 0.53 17.90
N PRO A 123 9.24 0.33 18.85
CA PRO A 123 9.30 0.99 20.15
C PRO A 123 10.53 0.54 20.95
#